data_AF-A0A8B3FN25-F1
#
_entry.id   AF-A0A8B3FN25-F1
#
_cell.length_a   1.000
_cell.length_b   1.000
_cell.length_c   1.000
_cell.angle_alpha   90.00
_cell.angle_beta   90.00
_cell.angle_gamma   90.00
#
_symmetry.space_group_name_H-M   'P 1'
#
loop_
_entity.id
_entity.type
_entity.pdbx_description
1 polymer ?
#
loop_
_entity_poly.entity_id
_entity_poly.type
_entity_poly.pdbx_seq_one_letter_code
_entity_poly.pdbx_strand_id
1 'polypeptide(L)' 'MVHLTDAVKYWNQKGGYYGAKSKEVRAFMRDPKNYELEYFGHNRSQGASLPDRYRNPSDFIGPAEIVKYFL' A
#
# COMPACT_ATOMS: atom_id res chain seq x y z
N MET A 1 5.53 14.76 3.60
CA MET A 1 5.86 13.62 2.73
C MET A 1 4.54 13.08 2.24
N VAL A 2 4.13 13.42 1.02
CA VAL A 2 2.91 12.87 0.42
C VAL A 2 3.27 11.59 -0.29
N HIS A 3 2.39 10.61 -0.22
CA HIS A 3 2.45 9.50 -1.15
C HIS A 3 1.92 9.97 -2.51
N LEU A 4 2.69 9.79 -3.58
CA LEU A 4 2.21 10.04 -4.95
C LEU A 4 1.08 9.08 -5.31
N THR A 5 1.29 7.80 -4.99
CA THR A 5 0.26 6.77 -5.03
C THR A 5 -0.09 6.36 -3.61
N ASP A 6 -1.34 6.61 -3.24
CA ASP A 6 -1.89 6.22 -1.95
C ASP A 6 -1.79 4.69 -1.72
N ALA A 7 -1.47 4.31 -0.48
CA ALA A 7 -1.27 2.92 -0.09
C ALA A 7 -2.54 2.08 -0.23
N VAL A 8 -3.71 2.64 0.08
CA VAL A 8 -5.02 1.97 -0.04
C VAL A 8 -5.35 1.74 -1.50
N LYS A 9 -5.12 2.74 -2.36
CA LYS A 9 -5.31 2.59 -3.82
C LYS A 9 -4.42 1.52 -4.41
N TYR A 10 -3.12 1.54 -4.09
CA TYR A 10 -2.19 0.52 -4.55
C TYR A 10 -2.61 -0.89 -4.08
N TRP A 11 -3.00 -1.03 -2.82
CA TRP A 11 -3.48 -2.31 -2.28
C TRP A 11 -4.70 -2.83 -3.06
N ASN A 12 -5.72 -1.98 -3.25
CA ASN A 12 -6.97 -2.36 -3.90
C ASN A 12 -6.81 -2.70 -5.38
N GLN A 13 -5.83 -2.12 -6.07
CA GLN A 13 -5.62 -2.28 -7.51
C GLN A 13 -4.57 -3.35 -7.86
N LYS A 14 -3.54 -3.54 -7.02
CA LYS A 14 -2.38 -4.38 -7.37
C LYS A 14 -1.81 -5.13 -6.16
N GLY A 15 -1.50 -4.43 -5.07
CA GLY A 15 -0.78 -4.99 -3.93
C GLY A 15 -1.47 -6.19 -3.28
N GLY A 16 -2.80 -6.16 -3.17
CA GLY A 16 -3.56 -7.24 -2.55
C GLY A 16 -3.46 -8.58 -3.28
N TYR A 17 -3.25 -8.58 -4.60
CA TYR A 17 -3.07 -9.80 -5.39
C TYR A 17 -1.76 -10.55 -5.10
N TYR A 18 -0.75 -9.86 -4.55
CA TYR A 18 0.52 -10.48 -4.14
C TYR A 18 0.53 -10.90 -2.67
N GLY A 19 -0.39 -10.35 -1.87
CA GLY A 19 -0.51 -10.61 -0.44
C GLY A 19 0.27 -9.63 0.44
N ALA A 20 -0.16 -9.55 1.70
CA ALA A 20 0.45 -8.66 2.68
C ALA A 20 1.93 -9.01 2.91
N LYS A 21 2.80 -8.00 2.92
CA LYS A 21 4.26 -8.12 3.14
C LYS A 21 5.01 -8.94 2.06
N SER A 22 4.41 -9.20 0.89
CA SER A 22 5.13 -9.76 -0.26
C SER A 22 6.30 -8.87 -0.67
N LYS A 23 7.21 -9.40 -1.49
CA LYS A 23 8.34 -8.62 -2.02
C LYS A 23 7.86 -7.39 -2.81
N GLU A 24 6.79 -7.52 -3.59
CA GLU A 24 6.20 -6.46 -4.41
C GLU A 24 5.60 -5.36 -3.54
N VAL A 25 4.77 -5.72 -2.56
CA VAL A 25 4.16 -4.75 -1.64
C VAL A 25 5.25 -4.01 -0.86
N ARG A 26 6.28 -4.73 -0.41
CA ARG A 26 7.44 -4.15 0.28
C ARG A 26 8.27 -3.24 -0.59
N ALA A 27 8.44 -3.56 -1.87
CA ALA A 27 9.16 -2.74 -2.82
C ALA A 27 8.42 -1.42 -3.04
N PHE A 28 7.09 -1.46 -3.26
CA PHE A 28 6.26 -0.27 -3.39
C PHE A 28 6.31 0.62 -2.14
N MET A 29 6.16 0.04 -0.95
CA MET A 29 6.17 0.80 0.31
C MET A 29 7.53 1.44 0.62
N ARG A 30 8.62 0.93 0.05
CA ARG A 30 9.97 1.44 0.26
C ARG A 30 10.49 2.28 -0.90
N ASP A 31 9.73 2.42 -1.97
CA ASP A 31 10.18 3.18 -3.13
C ASP A 31 10.22 4.67 -2.78
N PRO A 32 11.42 5.31 -2.69
CA PRO A 32 11.52 6.73 -2.41
C PRO A 32 10.86 7.58 -3.50
N LYS A 33 10.68 7.05 -4.71
CA LYS A 33 9.99 7.74 -5.80
C LYS A 33 8.48 7.83 -5.59
N ASN A 34 7.91 7.04 -4.67
CA ASN A 34 6.49 7.15 -4.32
C ASN A 34 6.23 8.25 -3.26
N TYR A 35 7.25 9.05 -2.93
CA TYR A 35 7.15 10.09 -1.91
C TYR A 35 7.64 11.44 -2.43
N GLU A 36 6.87 12.49 -2.16
CA GLU A 36 7.32 13.87 -2.39
C GLU A 36 7.34 14.68 -1.08
N LEU A 37 8.38 15.50 -0.94
CA LEU A 37 8.50 16.47 0.14
C LEU A 37 7.61 17.67 -0.17
N GLU A 38 6.37 17.59 0.27
CA GLU A 38 5.44 18.71 0.18
C GLU A 38 5.87 19.88 1.10
N TYR A 39 5.64 21.11 0.64
CA TYR A 39 5.86 22.33 1.41
C TYR A 39 4.88 22.40 2.61
N PHE A 40 5.34 23.04 3.69
CA PHE A 40 4.85 22.96 5.07
C PHE A 40 3.30 22.89 5.26
N GLY A 41 2.82 21.93 6.05
CA GLY A 41 1.55 22.03 6.81
C GLY A 41 0.36 21.16 6.39
N HIS A 42 0.29 20.61 5.17
CA HIS A 42 -0.96 20.01 4.65
C HIS A 42 -1.14 18.50 4.89
N ASN A 43 -0.06 17.77 5.13
CA ASN A 43 0.00 16.38 4.65
C ASN A 43 -0.53 15.29 5.61
N ARG A 44 -0.40 15.46 6.94
CA ARG A 44 -0.64 14.34 7.88
C ARG A 44 -2.10 13.89 7.98
N SER A 45 -3.06 14.74 7.62
CA SER A 45 -4.49 14.48 7.75
C SER A 45 -5.19 14.21 6.42
N GLN A 46 -4.62 14.59 5.27
CA GLN A 46 -5.30 14.43 3.99
C GLN A 46 -5.54 12.96 3.62
N GLY A 47 -4.56 12.08 3.86
CA GLY A 47 -4.76 10.64 3.69
C GLY A 47 -5.86 10.08 4.60
N ALA A 48 -5.99 10.59 5.82
CA ALA A 48 -7.05 10.19 6.75
C ALA A 48 -8.45 10.66 6.31
N SER A 49 -8.53 11.73 5.50
CA SER A 49 -9.78 12.24 4.94
C SER A 49 -10.22 11.51 3.67
N LEU A 50 -9.42 10.59 3.11
CA LEU A 50 -9.81 9.84 1.92
C LEU A 50 -10.94 8.84 2.23
N PRO A 51 -11.92 8.67 1.33
CA PRO A 51 -12.99 7.70 1.51
C PRO A 51 -12.53 6.26 1.26
N ASP A 52 -11.36 6.07 0.65
CA ASP A 52 -10.82 4.77 0.29
C ASP A 52 -10.59 3.88 1.52
N ARG A 53 -10.93 2.59 1.39
CA ARG A 53 -10.73 1.57 2.42
C ARG A 53 -10.03 0.36 1.83
N TYR A 54 -9.21 -0.30 2.65
CA TYR A 54 -8.54 -1.54 2.25
C TYR A 54 -9.58 -2.62 1.97
N ARG A 55 -9.50 -3.26 0.81
CA ARG A 55 -10.20 -4.53 0.54
C ARG A 55 -9.61 -5.64 1.41
N ASN A 56 -10.42 -6.63 1.74
CA ASN A 56 -9.94 -7.75 2.56
C ASN A 56 -8.91 -8.56 1.76
N PRO A 57 -7.78 -8.98 2.36
CA PRO A 57 -6.87 -9.94 1.74
C PRO A 57 -7.55 -11.17 1.12
N SER A 58 -8.66 -11.66 1.70
CA SER A 58 -9.43 -12.78 1.14
C SER A 58 -10.16 -12.46 -0.18
N ASP A 59 -10.33 -11.18 -0.51
CA ASP A 59 -11.04 -10.74 -1.72
C ASP A 59 -10.16 -10.83 -2.98
N PHE A 60 -8.86 -11.09 -2.82
CA PHE A 60 -7.90 -11.15 -3.91
C PHE A 60 -7.65 -12.60 -4.32
N ILE A 61 -7.97 -12.92 -5.58
CA ILE A 61 -7.62 -14.20 -6.21
C ILE A 61 -6.35 -13.95 -7.02
N GLY A 62 -5.19 -14.16 -6.38
CA GLY A 62 -3.85 -13.95 -6.96
C GLY A 62 -2.80 -14.78 -6.21
N PRO A 63 -1.54 -14.81 -6.66
CA PRO A 63 -0.49 -15.59 -6.01
C PRO A 63 -0.10 -14.93 -4.68
N ALA A 64 -0.81 -15.26 -3.60
CA ALA A 64 -0.34 -14.96 -2.26
C ALA A 64 0.92 -15.80 -2.02
N GLU A 65 2.09 -15.15 -1.90
CA GLU A 65 3.27 -15.82 -1.38
C GLU A 65 2.90 -16.40 0.00
N ILE A 66 2.81 -17.74 0.13
CA ILE A 66 2.63 -18.37 1.43
C ILE A 66 3.87 -18.04 2.25
N VAL A 67 3.68 -17.18 3.25
CA VAL A 67 4.72 -16.74 4.17
C VAL A 67 5.18 -17.97 4.97
N LYS A 68 6.29 -18.59 4.56
CA LYS A 68 6.89 -19.80 5.19
C LYS A 68 7.34 -19.60 6.65
N TYR A 69 7.12 -18.43 7.25
CA TYR A 69 7.57 -18.10 8.61
C TYR A 69 6.56 -18.48 9.70
N PHE A 70 5.51 -19.25 9.38
CA PHE A 70 4.48 -19.72 10.34
C PHE A 70 4.35 -21.26 10.40
N LEU A 71 5.38 -22.01 10.01
CA LEU A 71 5.45 -23.48 10.19
C LEU A 71 6.65 -23.86 11.04
#